data_AF-A0A945SCF6-F1
#
_entry.id   AF-A0A945SCF6-F1
#
_cell.length_a   1.000
_cell.length_b   1.000
_cell.length_c   1.000
_cell.angle_alpha   90.00
_cell.angle_beta   90.00
_cell.angle_gamma   90.00
#
_symmetry.space_group_name_H-M   'P 1'
#
loop_
_entity.id
_entity.type
_entity.pdbx_description
1 polymer ?
#
loop_
_entity_poly.entity_id
_entity_poly.type
_entity_poly.pdbx_seq_one_letter_code
_entity_poly.pdbx_strand_id
1 'polypeptide(L)'
;MVTRGVLAAFVFAAVGAIRAEPVGPGIAWTRVYSADVLPDACGWGTSKGAETRSELTPDGLHIVDGGTRTTQLHCFSRSWSARAERGGAAQATLRLISCTGRSGMCLHVSDGTHEDSVTFYPDRIRLAGSDLEYAMDTTDTFHTYLIRFAGINIEVWVDGKLAIDGWGSFIKPAHNGRRTVMFGSISSAATGEAYWKDVRFASAIVAAEQVEGANNVIIYRREGVYACFPNLKVLPDGRWITSFGTRSRRSHIDNTGGSARYVSNDEGLTWARSSELLPDPRMVREDGTAINPHARGWVYVDEAELPAIRERGRRWMSVRKGTVAYLGDPRVRFRHPDGTTSRVLELPCPAPAGVMSFHQSCSFLRLGKVWLTAIYGSESPKGRSGVWGIRSEDDGETWDVVQIAAPRSIGLGFNETAVCANGQGEMVAMMRPKDGAMNTFQCFSSDGGKTWGPPEDTGAWGYPSHVLLLRDGRLLWSRGYRRDAMGVRALVSADGGHTWDLKNEIIVRADGTGNGGDNGYPISAQKTDGDVFTLYYINDNENVTHVAGTHWPLPGTK
;
A
#
# COMPACT_ATOMS: atom_id res chain seq x y z
N MET A 1 59.67 4.66 26.60
CA MET A 1 59.22 5.16 25.27
C MET A 1 58.26 4.14 24.69
N VAL A 2 56.96 4.23 25.02
CA VAL A 2 55.86 3.59 24.27
C VAL A 2 54.65 4.50 24.44
N THR A 3 54.08 4.89 23.31
CA THR A 3 53.07 5.92 23.10
C THR A 3 51.66 5.47 23.52
N ARG A 4 50.92 6.37 24.19
CA ARG A 4 49.48 6.27 24.45
C ARG A 4 48.70 6.59 23.18
N GLY A 5 47.86 5.66 22.71
CA GLY A 5 46.82 5.92 21.74
C GLY A 5 45.47 6.03 22.45
N VAL A 6 44.85 7.21 22.38
CA VAL A 6 43.48 7.48 22.81
C VAL A 6 42.55 7.02 21.68
N LEU A 7 41.69 6.03 21.95
CA LEU A 7 40.54 5.74 21.08
C LEU A 7 39.29 6.25 21.79
N ALA A 8 38.66 7.25 21.17
CA ALA A 8 37.42 7.85 21.64
C ALA A 8 36.26 6.83 21.59
N ALA A 9 35.53 6.73 22.69
CA ALA A 9 34.29 5.97 22.78
C ALA A 9 33.20 6.69 21.94
N PHE A 10 32.84 6.11 20.80
CA PHE A 10 31.58 6.43 20.14
C PHE A 10 30.44 5.74 20.90
N VAL A 11 29.73 6.52 21.71
CA VAL A 11 28.44 6.12 22.28
C VAL A 11 27.43 6.09 21.15
N PHE A 12 27.23 4.92 20.55
CA PHE A 12 26.02 4.67 19.77
C PHE A 12 24.86 4.54 20.76
N ALA A 13 23.94 5.52 20.72
CA ALA A 13 22.63 5.40 21.32
C ALA A 13 21.81 4.34 20.56
N ALA A 14 22.06 3.07 20.86
CA ALA A 14 21.23 1.93 20.49
C ALA A 14 20.46 1.46 21.73
N VAL A 15 19.55 2.29 22.24
CA VAL A 15 18.66 1.92 23.34
C VAL A 15 17.23 2.13 22.86
N GLY A 16 16.61 1.03 22.44
CA GLY A 16 15.19 1.00 22.07
C GLY A 16 14.67 -0.34 21.54
N ALA A 17 15.52 -1.22 21.00
CA ALA A 17 15.06 -2.38 20.23
C ALA A 17 15.10 -3.77 20.95
N ILE A 18 15.36 -3.85 22.27
CA ILE A 18 15.70 -5.16 22.92
C ILE A 18 14.64 -5.67 23.92
N ARG A 19 13.47 -5.04 24.10
CA ARG A 19 12.54 -5.41 25.21
C ARG A 19 11.08 -5.67 24.82
N ALA A 20 10.81 -6.24 23.66
CA ALA A 20 9.45 -6.71 23.35
C ALA A 20 9.30 -8.18 23.80
N GLU A 21 8.36 -8.43 24.70
CA GLU A 21 7.99 -9.77 25.17
C GLU A 21 7.05 -10.45 24.15
N PRO A 22 7.19 -11.75 23.89
CA PRO A 22 6.20 -12.50 23.13
C PRO A 22 4.79 -12.36 23.70
N VAL A 23 3.78 -12.41 22.81
CA VAL A 23 2.37 -12.21 23.19
C VAL A 23 1.93 -13.21 24.28
N GLY A 24 1.22 -12.75 25.32
CA GLY A 24 0.76 -13.59 26.44
C GLY A 24 -0.29 -14.66 26.06
N PRO A 25 -0.64 -15.59 26.96
CA PRO A 25 -1.49 -16.76 26.67
C PRO A 25 -2.97 -16.44 26.35
N GLY A 26 -3.47 -15.24 26.68
CA GLY A 26 -4.82 -14.77 26.37
C GLY A 26 -4.97 -14.21 24.95
N ILE A 27 -4.55 -14.95 23.93
CA ILE A 27 -4.50 -14.47 22.54
C ILE A 27 -5.93 -14.34 21.97
N ALA A 28 -6.34 -13.11 21.65
CA ALA A 28 -7.52 -12.86 20.84
C ALA A 28 -7.18 -13.13 19.36
N TRP A 29 -7.59 -14.29 18.84
CA TRP A 29 -7.29 -14.70 17.47
C TRP A 29 -7.91 -13.76 16.45
N THR A 30 -7.08 -13.13 15.62
CA THR A 30 -7.55 -12.24 14.55
C THR A 30 -8.21 -13.03 13.42
N ARG A 31 -7.66 -14.21 13.11
CA ARG A 31 -8.11 -15.08 12.02
C ARG A 31 -7.93 -16.55 12.39
N VAL A 32 -8.85 -17.36 11.89
CA VAL A 32 -8.85 -18.82 12.05
C VAL A 32 -9.19 -19.43 10.70
N TYR A 33 -8.37 -20.38 10.28
CA TYR A 33 -8.63 -21.32 9.20
C TYR A 33 -9.00 -22.67 9.81
N SER A 34 -10.02 -23.31 9.27
CA SER A 34 -10.43 -24.66 9.62
C SER A 34 -10.47 -25.52 8.36
N ALA A 35 -10.17 -26.81 8.50
CA ALA A 35 -10.14 -27.75 7.37
C ALA A 35 -11.54 -28.21 6.90
N ASP A 36 -12.49 -27.29 6.83
CA ASP A 36 -13.83 -27.46 6.23
C ASP A 36 -13.91 -26.86 4.81
N VAL A 37 -12.92 -26.04 4.45
CA VAL A 37 -12.77 -25.41 3.14
C VAL A 37 -11.31 -25.42 2.70
N LEU A 38 -11.04 -25.44 1.39
CA LEU A 38 -9.68 -25.28 0.90
C LEU A 38 -9.20 -23.84 1.18
N PRO A 39 -7.93 -23.63 1.58
CA PRO A 39 -7.48 -22.30 1.98
C PRO A 39 -7.61 -21.21 0.89
N ASP A 40 -7.45 -21.58 -0.39
CA ASP A 40 -7.60 -20.68 -1.53
C ASP A 40 -9.03 -20.17 -1.71
N ALA A 41 -10.02 -21.00 -1.37
CA ALA A 41 -11.42 -20.63 -1.36
C ALA A 41 -11.83 -19.75 -0.17
N CYS A 42 -10.99 -19.61 0.87
CA CYS A 42 -11.23 -18.74 2.03
C CYS A 42 -10.16 -17.63 2.22
N GLY A 43 -9.58 -17.18 1.10
CA GLY A 43 -8.77 -15.97 1.04
C GLY A 43 -7.30 -16.12 1.43
N TRP A 44 -6.76 -17.35 1.48
CA TRP A 44 -5.32 -17.57 1.55
C TRP A 44 -4.71 -17.55 0.13
N GLY A 45 -3.50 -17.00 0.01
CA GLY A 45 -2.73 -17.09 -1.22
C GLY A 45 -2.06 -18.46 -1.33
N THR A 46 -2.02 -19.03 -2.54
CA THR A 46 -1.51 -20.39 -2.77
C THR A 46 -0.31 -20.37 -3.69
N SER A 47 0.77 -21.03 -3.26
CA SER A 47 1.89 -21.43 -4.11
C SER A 47 1.80 -22.94 -4.27
N LYS A 48 1.50 -23.41 -5.48
CA LYS A 48 1.30 -24.82 -5.81
C LYS A 48 2.20 -25.23 -6.96
N GLY A 49 3.22 -26.03 -6.67
CA GLY A 49 4.08 -26.67 -7.66
C GLY A 49 3.35 -27.74 -8.45
N ALA A 50 3.80 -28.03 -9.68
CA ALA A 50 3.15 -29.02 -10.54
C ALA A 50 3.07 -30.44 -9.94
N GLU A 51 4.07 -30.82 -9.13
CA GLU A 51 4.18 -32.16 -8.51
C GLU A 51 3.69 -32.16 -7.06
N THR A 52 2.74 -31.28 -6.75
CA THR A 52 2.24 -31.08 -5.39
C THR A 52 0.71 -31.06 -5.38
N ARG A 53 0.12 -31.48 -4.26
CA ARG A 53 -1.34 -31.53 -4.12
C ARG A 53 -1.77 -31.14 -2.71
N SER A 54 -3.03 -30.72 -2.64
CA SER A 54 -3.76 -30.63 -1.39
C SER A 54 -5.22 -30.96 -1.59
N GLU A 55 -5.82 -31.63 -0.62
CA GLU A 55 -7.22 -32.01 -0.63
C GLU A 55 -7.80 -32.02 0.79
N LEU A 56 -9.12 -31.84 0.89
CA LEU A 56 -9.83 -31.99 2.16
C LEU A 56 -10.14 -33.47 2.38
N THR A 57 -9.83 -33.96 3.57
CA THR A 57 -10.10 -35.33 4.02
C THR A 57 -10.83 -35.29 5.37
N PRO A 58 -11.42 -36.39 5.84
CA PRO A 58 -11.95 -36.46 7.21
C PRO A 58 -10.92 -36.12 8.30
N ASP A 59 -9.64 -36.37 8.02
CA ASP A 59 -8.53 -36.06 8.92
C ASP A 59 -8.05 -34.60 8.83
N GLY A 60 -8.60 -33.81 7.92
CA GLY A 60 -8.28 -32.40 7.72
C GLY A 60 -7.71 -32.12 6.33
N LEU A 61 -7.05 -30.99 6.17
CA LEU A 61 -6.38 -30.61 4.94
C LEU A 61 -5.10 -31.44 4.80
N HIS A 62 -5.09 -32.34 3.82
CA HIS A 62 -3.92 -33.12 3.45
C HIS A 62 -3.08 -32.30 2.48
N ILE A 63 -1.81 -32.07 2.81
CA ILE A 63 -0.84 -31.40 1.94
C ILE A 63 0.27 -32.38 1.61
N VAL A 64 0.60 -32.49 0.32
CA VAL A 64 1.69 -33.33 -0.18
C VAL A 64 2.54 -32.52 -1.14
N ASP A 65 3.81 -32.35 -0.79
CA ASP A 65 4.85 -31.80 -1.65
C ASP A 65 5.82 -32.92 -2.04
N GLY A 66 5.69 -33.43 -3.26
CA GLY A 66 6.64 -34.37 -3.88
C GLY A 66 7.64 -33.67 -4.82
N GLY A 67 7.68 -32.34 -4.80
CA GLY A 67 8.52 -31.54 -5.68
C GLY A 67 10.00 -31.65 -5.36
N THR A 68 10.83 -31.77 -6.41
CA THR A 68 12.30 -31.80 -6.28
C THR A 68 13.01 -30.77 -7.16
N ARG A 69 12.24 -30.03 -7.98
CA ARG A 69 12.77 -28.97 -8.86
C ARG A 69 12.49 -27.60 -8.27
N THR A 70 13.31 -26.62 -8.67
CA THR A 70 13.09 -25.20 -8.36
C THR A 70 11.65 -24.79 -8.63
N THR A 71 11.05 -24.02 -7.71
CA THR A 71 9.63 -23.58 -7.70
C THR A 71 8.57 -24.66 -7.43
N GLN A 72 8.96 -25.92 -7.24
CA GLN A 72 8.03 -26.94 -6.77
C GLN A 72 7.98 -26.91 -5.24
N LEU A 73 6.96 -26.24 -4.71
CA LEU A 73 6.61 -26.19 -3.29
C LEU A 73 5.09 -26.10 -3.15
N HIS A 74 4.54 -26.41 -1.97
CA HIS A 74 3.10 -26.30 -1.71
C HIS A 74 2.78 -25.65 -0.37
N CYS A 75 2.49 -24.36 -0.41
CA CYS A 75 2.12 -23.61 0.79
C CYS A 75 0.96 -22.67 0.57
N PHE A 76 0.29 -22.39 1.69
CA PHE A 76 -0.70 -21.35 1.80
C PHE A 76 -0.11 -20.19 2.62
N SER A 77 -0.44 -18.97 2.23
CA SER A 77 0.10 -17.75 2.82
C SER A 77 -1.00 -16.74 3.09
N ARG A 78 -0.84 -15.99 4.18
CA ARG A 78 -1.75 -14.89 4.51
C ARG A 78 -0.96 -13.74 5.11
N SER A 79 -1.23 -12.54 4.61
CA SER A 79 -0.68 -11.32 5.18
C SER A 79 -1.36 -10.97 6.49
N TRP A 80 -0.61 -10.36 7.40
CA TRP A 80 -1.09 -9.92 8.71
C TRP A 80 -0.40 -8.61 9.15
N SER A 81 -0.79 -8.09 10.31
CA SER A 81 -0.29 -6.82 10.86
C SER A 81 0.78 -7.00 11.93
N ALA A 82 1.46 -8.15 12.01
CA ALA A 82 2.54 -8.33 12.98
C ALA A 82 3.69 -7.34 12.69
N ARG A 83 4.31 -6.84 13.76
CA ARG A 83 5.40 -5.85 13.74
C ARG A 83 6.48 -6.24 14.74
N ALA A 84 7.74 -5.91 14.44
CA ALA A 84 8.85 -6.23 15.33
C ALA A 84 8.64 -5.73 16.76
N GLU A 85 8.19 -4.50 16.96
CA GLU A 85 8.04 -3.92 18.30
C GLU A 85 6.88 -4.51 19.14
N ARG A 86 5.98 -5.26 18.51
CA ARG A 86 4.70 -5.72 19.10
C ARG A 86 4.50 -7.23 19.03
N GLY A 87 5.15 -7.86 18.07
CA GLY A 87 5.07 -9.27 17.86
C GLY A 87 3.76 -9.76 17.25
N GLY A 88 3.58 -11.06 17.35
CA GLY A 88 2.40 -11.78 16.92
C GLY A 88 2.43 -13.22 17.41
N ALA A 89 1.38 -13.95 17.07
CA ALA A 89 1.27 -15.36 17.37
C ALA A 89 0.63 -16.11 16.20
N ALA A 90 1.15 -17.29 15.90
CA ALA A 90 0.57 -18.21 14.93
C ALA A 90 0.49 -19.60 15.57
N GLN A 91 -0.62 -20.28 15.36
CA GLN A 91 -0.81 -21.64 15.83
C GLN A 91 -1.31 -22.52 14.70
N ALA A 92 -0.87 -23.78 14.69
CA ALA A 92 -1.42 -24.81 13.84
C ALA A 92 -1.63 -26.10 14.62
N THR A 93 -2.68 -26.83 14.26
CA THR A 93 -2.91 -28.21 14.72
C THR A 93 -2.67 -29.15 13.55
N LEU A 94 -1.64 -30.01 13.64
CA LEU A 94 -1.25 -30.89 12.53
C LEU A 94 -0.67 -32.22 13.01
N ARG A 95 -0.69 -33.20 12.11
CA ARG A 95 0.05 -34.46 12.22
C ARG A 95 0.94 -34.62 10.99
N LEU A 96 2.24 -34.79 11.22
CA LEU A 96 3.21 -34.99 10.14
C LEU A 96 3.12 -36.42 9.59
N ILE A 97 3.40 -36.59 8.31
CA ILE A 97 3.66 -37.90 7.71
C ILE A 97 5.13 -38.00 7.31
N SER A 98 5.65 -36.99 6.62
CA SER A 98 7.06 -36.95 6.25
C SER A 98 7.58 -35.52 6.07
N CYS A 99 8.88 -35.34 6.24
CA CYS A 99 9.60 -34.11 5.91
C CYS A 99 11.07 -34.47 5.68
N THR A 100 11.59 -34.19 4.47
CA THR A 100 12.96 -34.59 4.10
C THR A 100 14.01 -33.53 4.42
N GLY A 101 13.59 -32.30 4.74
CA GLY A 101 14.52 -31.20 4.91
C GLY A 101 13.89 -29.93 5.45
N ARG A 102 14.74 -28.93 5.66
CA ARG A 102 14.34 -27.63 6.21
C ARG A 102 13.19 -27.04 5.40
N SER A 103 12.14 -26.62 6.10
CA SER A 103 10.95 -25.97 5.52
C SER A 103 10.15 -26.84 4.51
N GLY A 104 10.37 -28.16 4.48
CA GLY A 104 9.56 -29.10 3.67
C GLY A 104 8.17 -29.34 4.25
N MET A 105 7.98 -29.11 5.54
CA MET A 105 6.69 -28.87 6.17
C MET A 105 6.91 -27.95 7.36
N CYS A 106 6.25 -26.79 7.38
CA CYS A 106 6.51 -25.78 8.41
C CYS A 106 5.33 -24.85 8.68
N LEU A 107 5.41 -24.18 9.84
CA LEU A 107 4.65 -22.98 10.16
C LEU A 107 5.63 -21.80 10.18
N HIS A 108 5.39 -20.82 9.32
CA HIS A 108 6.25 -19.66 9.10
C HIS A 108 5.59 -18.37 9.58
N VAL A 109 6.38 -17.48 10.20
CA VAL A 109 5.96 -16.16 10.69
C VAL A 109 6.96 -15.08 10.28
N SER A 110 6.47 -13.88 9.99
CA SER A 110 7.32 -12.71 9.65
C SER A 110 6.65 -11.39 10.05
N ASP A 111 7.43 -10.43 10.53
CA ASP A 111 6.92 -9.18 11.14
C ASP A 111 7.25 -7.90 10.32
N GLY A 112 7.82 -8.09 9.14
CA GLY A 112 8.28 -7.02 8.25
C GLY A 112 9.75 -6.64 8.43
N THR A 113 10.36 -7.01 9.56
CA THR A 113 11.77 -6.83 9.87
C THR A 113 12.46 -8.19 9.98
N HIS A 114 11.87 -9.14 10.69
CA HIS A 114 12.37 -10.48 10.96
C HIS A 114 11.40 -11.57 10.48
N GLU A 115 11.92 -12.78 10.24
CA GLU A 115 11.14 -13.96 9.89
C GLU A 115 11.77 -15.27 10.40
N ASP A 116 10.95 -16.28 10.68
CA ASP A 116 11.41 -17.63 11.01
C ASP A 116 10.33 -18.69 10.73
N SER A 117 10.71 -19.95 10.71
CA SER A 117 9.84 -21.10 10.50
C SER A 117 10.13 -22.18 11.53
N VAL A 118 9.08 -22.75 12.12
CA VAL A 118 9.18 -24.06 12.78
C VAL A 118 9.02 -25.12 11.69
N THR A 119 10.09 -25.86 11.40
CA THR A 119 10.05 -27.05 10.55
C THR A 119 9.69 -28.26 11.38
N PHE A 120 8.76 -29.07 10.88
CA PHE A 120 8.35 -30.34 11.49
C PHE A 120 9.13 -31.49 10.85
N TYR A 121 9.85 -32.27 11.64
CA TYR A 121 10.51 -33.52 11.26
C TYR A 121 9.86 -34.68 12.01
N PRO A 122 9.95 -35.93 11.52
CA PRO A 122 9.32 -37.06 12.20
C PRO A 122 9.69 -37.22 13.68
N ASP A 123 10.92 -36.86 14.04
CA ASP A 123 11.52 -37.06 15.37
C ASP A 123 11.76 -35.76 16.16
N ARG A 124 11.45 -34.59 15.59
CA ARG A 124 11.67 -33.29 16.24
C ARG A 124 10.96 -32.13 15.55
N ILE A 125 10.90 -30.99 16.24
CA ILE A 125 10.67 -29.68 15.62
C ILE A 125 11.94 -28.83 15.70
N ARG A 126 12.13 -27.92 14.74
CA ARG A 126 13.31 -27.05 14.69
C ARG A 126 13.00 -25.67 14.10
N LEU A 127 13.54 -24.62 14.72
CA LEU A 127 13.53 -23.27 14.15
C LEU A 127 14.50 -23.19 12.97
N ALA A 128 14.14 -22.51 11.89
CA ALA A 128 14.95 -22.44 10.67
C ALA A 128 16.04 -21.36 10.74
N GLY A 129 15.80 -20.29 11.49
CA GLY A 129 16.70 -19.16 11.72
C GLY A 129 17.79 -19.45 12.77
N SER A 130 17.62 -20.50 13.57
CA SER A 130 18.57 -20.95 14.58
C SER A 130 18.78 -22.48 14.51
N ASP A 131 19.61 -23.01 15.40
CA ASP A 131 19.80 -24.47 15.55
C ASP A 131 19.02 -25.04 16.74
N LEU A 132 18.05 -24.29 17.27
CA LEU A 132 17.20 -24.71 18.37
C LEU A 132 16.18 -25.75 17.89
N GLU A 133 16.12 -26.87 18.60
CA GLU A 133 15.24 -28.00 18.31
C GLU A 133 14.66 -28.63 19.57
N TYR A 134 13.55 -29.34 19.40
CA TYR A 134 12.87 -30.07 20.47
C TYR A 134 12.48 -31.46 19.95
N ALA A 135 12.99 -32.50 20.61
CA ALA A 135 12.73 -33.88 20.25
C ALA A 135 11.30 -34.29 20.62
N MET A 136 10.57 -34.83 19.65
CA MET A 136 9.21 -35.35 19.81
C MET A 136 8.84 -36.17 18.58
N ASP A 137 7.98 -37.18 18.75
CA ASP A 137 7.32 -37.78 17.60
C ASP A 137 6.28 -36.77 17.08
N THR A 138 6.37 -36.38 15.80
CA THR A 138 5.38 -35.48 15.19
C THR A 138 4.37 -36.23 14.32
N THR A 139 4.50 -37.56 14.24
CA THR A 139 3.77 -38.44 13.32
C THR A 139 2.72 -39.32 14.00
N ASP A 140 2.82 -39.52 15.31
CA ASP A 140 1.97 -40.39 16.13
C ASP A 140 0.53 -39.86 16.24
N THR A 141 0.35 -38.56 16.48
CA THR A 141 -0.95 -37.92 16.67
C THR A 141 -0.97 -36.48 16.15
N PHE A 142 -2.14 -35.84 16.24
CA PHE A 142 -2.24 -34.40 16.03
C PHE A 142 -1.72 -33.66 17.26
N HIS A 143 -0.77 -32.75 17.01
CA HIS A 143 -0.24 -31.84 18.02
C HIS A 143 -0.61 -30.40 17.68
N THR A 144 -0.72 -29.59 18.72
CA THR A 144 -0.93 -28.14 18.61
C THR A 144 0.37 -27.40 18.81
N TYR A 145 0.82 -26.68 17.80
CA TYR A 145 2.05 -25.89 17.79
C TYR A 145 1.72 -24.40 17.81
N LEU A 146 2.18 -23.67 18.82
CA LEU A 146 2.00 -22.23 18.96
C LEU A 146 3.36 -21.52 18.90
N ILE A 147 3.53 -20.64 17.92
CA ILE A 147 4.66 -19.71 17.81
C ILE A 147 4.23 -18.37 18.39
N ARG A 148 5.04 -17.81 19.28
CA ARG A 148 4.89 -16.45 19.80
C ARG A 148 6.20 -15.72 19.59
N PHE A 149 6.16 -14.49 19.12
CA PHE A 149 7.38 -13.72 18.88
C PHE A 149 7.11 -12.25 19.11
N ALA A 150 8.15 -11.51 19.49
CA ALA A 150 8.21 -10.06 19.52
C ALA A 150 9.67 -9.62 19.59
N GLY A 151 10.00 -8.49 18.97
CA GLY A 151 11.36 -7.97 18.87
C GLY A 151 12.26 -8.97 18.16
N ILE A 152 13.26 -9.46 18.88
CA ILE A 152 14.19 -10.51 18.44
C ILE A 152 13.94 -11.85 19.16
N ASN A 153 12.81 -11.97 19.87
CA ASN A 153 12.46 -13.14 20.67
C ASN A 153 11.41 -13.99 19.96
N ILE A 154 11.54 -15.30 20.08
CA ILE A 154 10.57 -16.28 19.60
C ILE A 154 10.47 -17.44 20.58
N GLU A 155 9.26 -17.96 20.75
CA GLU A 155 8.98 -19.16 21.52
C GLU A 155 8.13 -20.12 20.68
N VAL A 156 8.33 -21.41 20.92
CA VAL A 156 7.50 -22.47 20.35
C VAL A 156 6.94 -23.31 21.47
N TRP A 157 5.62 -23.44 21.49
CA TRP A 157 4.87 -24.23 22.44
C TRP A 157 4.22 -25.42 21.73
N VAL A 158 4.24 -26.58 22.37
CA VAL A 158 3.63 -27.82 21.90
C VAL A 158 2.64 -28.28 22.96
N ASP A 159 1.36 -28.44 22.57
CA ASP A 159 0.27 -28.90 23.44
C ASP A 159 0.20 -28.15 24.79
N GLY A 160 0.41 -26.83 24.73
CA GLY A 160 0.36 -25.94 25.90
C GLY A 160 1.63 -25.92 26.77
N LYS A 161 2.72 -26.58 26.35
CA LYS A 161 4.02 -26.57 27.04
C LYS A 161 5.08 -25.88 26.20
N LEU A 162 5.93 -25.07 26.83
CA LEU A 162 7.07 -24.44 26.15
C LEU A 162 8.05 -25.53 25.72
N ALA A 163 8.27 -25.66 24.41
CA ALA A 163 9.15 -26.66 23.81
C ALA A 163 10.48 -26.04 23.36
N ILE A 164 10.45 -24.84 22.79
CA ILE A 164 11.64 -24.08 22.40
C ILE A 164 11.53 -22.66 22.96
N ASP A 165 12.51 -22.28 23.77
CA ASP A 165 12.78 -20.90 24.17
C ASP A 165 13.88 -20.31 23.26
N GLY A 166 13.45 -19.53 22.27
CA GLY A 166 14.31 -18.88 21.27
C GLY A 166 14.55 -17.41 21.58
N TRP A 167 14.75 -17.07 22.86
CA TRP A 167 15.09 -15.71 23.26
C TRP A 167 16.31 -15.18 22.48
N GLY A 168 16.15 -14.02 21.82
CA GLY A 168 17.19 -13.42 20.99
C GLY A 168 17.51 -14.13 19.66
N SER A 169 16.78 -15.19 19.27
CA SER A 169 17.07 -15.94 18.04
C SER A 169 16.23 -15.53 16.82
N PHE A 170 15.21 -14.66 16.98
CA PHE A 170 14.35 -14.21 15.88
C PHE A 170 14.97 -13.01 15.13
N ILE A 171 16.08 -13.26 14.45
CA ILE A 171 16.94 -12.19 13.88
C ILE A 171 17.07 -12.23 12.36
N LYS A 172 16.58 -13.29 11.71
CA LYS A 172 16.72 -13.45 10.26
C LYS A 172 15.87 -12.38 9.55
N PRO A 173 16.43 -11.57 8.62
CA PRO A 173 15.68 -10.52 7.96
C PRO A 173 14.49 -11.06 7.15
N ALA A 174 13.34 -10.40 7.27
CA ALA A 174 12.14 -10.71 6.49
C ALA A 174 12.39 -10.53 4.99
N HIS A 175 12.09 -11.56 4.19
CA HIS A 175 12.25 -11.51 2.74
C HIS A 175 11.38 -10.40 2.14
N ASN A 176 12.01 -9.41 1.50
CA ASN A 176 11.35 -8.22 0.96
C ASN A 176 10.45 -7.48 1.98
N GLY A 177 10.78 -7.53 3.27
CA GLY A 177 10.00 -6.89 4.33
C GLY A 177 8.58 -7.44 4.47
N ARG A 178 8.37 -8.71 4.10
CA ARG A 178 7.06 -9.37 4.16
C ARG A 178 6.53 -9.48 5.59
N ARG A 179 5.21 -9.45 5.69
CA ARG A 179 4.44 -9.65 6.92
C ARG A 179 3.40 -10.72 6.67
N THR A 180 3.79 -11.98 6.85
CA THR A 180 2.96 -13.13 6.49
C THR A 180 3.06 -14.26 7.49
N VAL A 181 1.95 -14.97 7.65
CA VAL A 181 1.91 -16.37 8.12
C VAL A 181 1.88 -17.27 6.89
N MET A 182 2.66 -18.35 6.90
CA MET A 182 2.58 -19.38 5.87
C MET A 182 2.58 -20.76 6.52
N PHE A 183 1.90 -21.71 5.89
CA PHE A 183 1.93 -23.11 6.32
C PHE A 183 1.96 -24.05 5.12
N GLY A 184 2.52 -25.25 5.32
CA GLY A 184 2.82 -26.20 4.26
C GLY A 184 4.32 -26.31 3.97
N SER A 185 4.67 -26.68 2.74
CA SER A 185 6.05 -26.70 2.25
C SER A 185 6.41 -25.36 1.59
N ILE A 186 7.42 -24.67 2.10
CA ILE A 186 7.93 -23.41 1.53
C ILE A 186 9.33 -23.57 0.93
N SER A 187 9.79 -24.80 0.72
CA SER A 187 11.12 -25.12 0.23
C SER A 187 11.03 -25.94 -1.04
N SER A 188 11.72 -25.52 -2.11
CA SER A 188 11.87 -26.36 -3.30
C SER A 188 13.01 -27.37 -3.20
N ALA A 189 13.69 -27.42 -2.05
CA ALA A 189 14.80 -28.34 -1.76
C ALA A 189 14.41 -29.44 -0.77
N ALA A 190 13.15 -29.47 -0.32
CA ALA A 190 12.63 -30.45 0.62
C ALA A 190 11.20 -30.83 0.23
N THR A 191 10.87 -32.09 0.42
CA THR A 191 9.52 -32.65 0.30
C THR A 191 8.90 -32.79 1.68
N GLY A 192 7.57 -32.88 1.71
CA GLY A 192 6.86 -33.12 2.96
C GLY A 192 5.40 -33.48 2.76
N GLU A 193 4.83 -34.11 3.77
CA GLU A 193 3.45 -34.53 3.81
C GLU A 193 2.88 -34.39 5.22
N ALA A 194 1.68 -33.80 5.35
CA ALA A 194 1.02 -33.63 6.64
C ALA A 194 -0.49 -33.45 6.50
N TYR A 195 -1.21 -33.72 7.59
CA TYR A 195 -2.60 -33.37 7.79
C TYR A 195 -2.72 -32.16 8.71
N TRP A 196 -3.49 -31.16 8.31
CA TRP A 196 -3.72 -29.92 9.06
C TRP A 196 -5.19 -29.79 9.44
N LYS A 197 -5.50 -29.59 10.73
CA LYS A 197 -6.87 -29.39 11.20
C LYS A 197 -7.27 -27.91 11.16
N ASP A 198 -6.37 -27.05 11.62
CA ASP A 198 -6.60 -25.61 11.70
C ASP A 198 -5.28 -24.84 11.71
N VAL A 199 -5.37 -23.57 11.31
CA VAL A 199 -4.30 -22.58 11.44
C VAL A 199 -4.93 -21.27 11.91
N ARG A 200 -4.42 -20.70 13.00
CA ARG A 200 -4.90 -19.42 13.52
C ARG A 200 -3.76 -18.47 13.79
N PHE A 201 -4.03 -17.17 13.68
CA PHE A 201 -3.02 -16.16 13.90
C PHE A 201 -3.59 -14.87 14.45
N ALA A 202 -2.72 -14.14 15.16
CA ALA A 202 -3.01 -12.85 15.74
C ALA A 202 -1.78 -11.95 15.67
N SER A 203 -2.03 -10.65 15.56
CA SER A 203 -1.02 -9.62 15.71
C SER A 203 -1.54 -8.58 16.69
N ALA A 204 -0.67 -8.02 17.52
CA ALA A 204 -1.06 -6.90 18.36
C ALA A 204 -1.31 -5.66 17.48
N ILE A 205 -2.58 -5.24 17.40
CA ILE A 205 -3.00 -4.03 16.68
C ILE A 205 -3.12 -2.91 17.71
N VAL A 206 -2.60 -1.72 17.39
CA VAL A 206 -2.94 -0.52 18.18
C VAL A 206 -4.34 -0.12 17.75
N ALA A 207 -5.30 -0.23 18.65
CA ALA A 207 -6.61 0.37 18.43
C ALA A 207 -6.44 1.89 18.34
N ALA A 208 -7.07 2.51 17.36
CA ALA A 208 -7.16 3.95 17.27
C ALA A 208 -8.61 4.33 16.99
N GLU A 209 -9.11 5.29 17.74
CA GLU A 209 -10.48 5.76 17.59
C GLU A 209 -10.55 6.78 16.47
N GLN A 210 -11.61 6.71 15.66
CA GLN A 210 -11.89 7.77 14.69
C GLN A 210 -12.29 9.04 15.43
N VAL A 211 -12.13 10.19 14.77
CA VAL A 211 -12.67 11.46 15.27
C VAL A 211 -14.15 11.30 15.63
N GLU A 212 -14.55 11.84 16.78
CA GLU A 212 -15.92 11.77 17.26
C GLU A 212 -16.90 12.32 16.22
N GLY A 213 -18.03 11.64 16.02
CA GLY A 213 -19.00 11.99 14.98
C GLY A 213 -18.67 11.48 13.58
N ALA A 214 -17.56 10.78 13.37
CA ALA A 214 -17.26 10.16 12.09
C ALA A 214 -18.28 9.08 11.72
N ASN A 215 -18.78 9.13 10.48
CA ASN A 215 -19.70 8.15 9.91
C ASN A 215 -19.15 7.56 8.61
N ASN A 216 -19.02 6.24 8.59
CA ASN A 216 -18.40 5.48 7.51
C ASN A 216 -19.44 4.98 6.51
N VAL A 217 -19.18 5.17 5.21
CA VAL A 217 -20.06 4.72 4.12
C VAL A 217 -19.28 3.79 3.19
N ILE A 218 -19.84 2.62 2.87
CA ILE A 218 -19.31 1.73 1.85
C ILE A 218 -19.96 2.09 0.52
N ILE A 219 -19.16 2.41 -0.49
CA ILE A 219 -19.64 2.80 -1.83
C ILE A 219 -19.66 1.58 -2.75
N TYR A 220 -18.62 0.75 -2.66
CA TYR A 220 -18.52 -0.47 -3.44
C TYR A 220 -17.65 -1.49 -2.74
N ARG A 221 -18.22 -2.67 -2.47
CA ARG A 221 -17.54 -3.83 -1.91
C ARG A 221 -18.00 -5.09 -2.64
N ARG A 222 -17.05 -5.88 -3.13
CA ARG A 222 -17.33 -7.17 -3.75
C ARG A 222 -16.14 -8.11 -3.58
N GLU A 223 -16.41 -9.29 -3.02
CA GLU A 223 -15.40 -10.34 -2.90
C GLU A 223 -14.87 -10.75 -4.29
N GLY A 224 -13.57 -11.08 -4.35
CA GLY A 224 -12.87 -11.41 -5.60
C GLY A 224 -12.63 -10.23 -6.54
N VAL A 225 -13.07 -9.01 -6.20
CA VAL A 225 -12.79 -7.79 -6.97
C VAL A 225 -11.83 -6.90 -6.20
N TYR A 226 -10.75 -6.49 -6.86
CA TYR A 226 -9.83 -5.48 -6.35
C TYR A 226 -10.32 -4.09 -6.76
N ALA A 227 -11.09 -3.43 -5.88
CA ALA A 227 -11.60 -2.08 -6.10
C ALA A 227 -10.65 -1.04 -5.50
N CYS A 228 -10.04 -0.21 -6.34
CA CYS A 228 -8.91 0.63 -5.95
C CYS A 228 -8.89 1.96 -6.69
N PHE A 229 -8.12 2.90 -6.14
CA PHE A 229 -7.81 4.18 -6.78
C PHE A 229 -9.09 4.95 -7.15
N PRO A 230 -9.92 5.33 -6.16
CA PRO A 230 -11.06 6.18 -6.43
C PRO A 230 -10.62 7.60 -6.80
N ASN A 231 -11.43 8.22 -7.64
CA ASN A 231 -11.39 9.64 -7.93
C ASN A 231 -12.71 10.27 -7.46
N LEU A 232 -12.72 11.53 -7.05
CA LEU A 232 -13.94 12.28 -6.68
C LEU A 232 -14.02 13.57 -7.48
N LYS A 233 -15.20 13.86 -8.03
CA LYS A 233 -15.52 15.12 -8.70
C LYS A 233 -16.79 15.68 -8.09
N VAL A 234 -16.79 16.96 -7.76
CA VAL A 234 -18.00 17.71 -7.39
C VAL A 234 -18.40 18.54 -8.60
N LEU A 235 -19.61 18.34 -9.10
CA LEU A 235 -20.15 19.04 -10.25
C LEU A 235 -20.78 20.38 -9.84
N PRO A 236 -20.92 21.34 -10.78
CA PRO A 236 -21.56 22.63 -10.51
C PRO A 236 -23.01 22.53 -10.03
N ASP A 237 -23.72 21.47 -10.42
CA ASP A 237 -25.10 21.18 -10.00
C ASP A 237 -25.20 20.51 -8.62
N GLY A 238 -24.07 20.37 -7.91
CA GLY A 238 -23.99 19.77 -6.58
C GLY A 238 -23.83 18.24 -6.58
N ARG A 239 -23.92 17.56 -7.74
CA ARG A 239 -23.73 16.10 -7.80
C ARG A 239 -22.27 15.72 -7.59
N TRP A 240 -22.06 14.64 -6.85
CA TRP A 240 -20.73 14.09 -6.60
C TRP A 240 -20.56 12.81 -7.41
N ILE A 241 -19.49 12.70 -8.19
CA ILE A 241 -19.19 11.51 -8.99
C ILE A 241 -17.88 10.90 -8.54
N THR A 242 -17.92 9.61 -8.26
CA THR A 242 -16.72 8.81 -8.09
C THR A 242 -16.52 7.80 -9.22
N SER A 243 -15.26 7.55 -9.55
CA SER A 243 -14.84 6.50 -10.47
C SER A 243 -13.61 5.78 -9.94
N PHE A 244 -13.55 4.46 -10.07
CA PHE A 244 -12.42 3.63 -9.60
C PHE A 244 -12.24 2.39 -10.47
N GLY A 245 -11.07 1.76 -10.36
CA GLY A 245 -10.81 0.47 -11.01
C GLY A 245 -11.49 -0.68 -10.26
N THR A 246 -11.97 -1.69 -10.98
CA THR A 246 -12.51 -2.94 -10.45
C THR A 246 -11.78 -4.11 -11.10
N ARG A 247 -10.57 -4.38 -10.62
CA ARG A 247 -9.64 -5.31 -11.26
C ARG A 247 -9.93 -6.75 -10.82
N SER A 248 -9.70 -7.72 -11.71
CA SER A 248 -9.82 -9.15 -11.39
C SER A 248 -8.60 -9.69 -10.63
N ARG A 249 -7.48 -8.96 -10.69
CA ARG A 249 -6.26 -9.25 -9.95
C ARG A 249 -5.93 -8.08 -9.04
N ARG A 250 -5.45 -8.40 -7.85
CA ARG A 250 -4.86 -7.43 -6.92
C ARG A 250 -3.49 -7.01 -7.43
N SER A 251 -3.49 -6.15 -8.44
CA SER A 251 -2.28 -5.64 -9.08
C SER A 251 -2.45 -4.18 -9.38
N HIS A 252 -1.42 -3.38 -9.11
CA HIS A 252 -1.39 -1.96 -9.46
C HIS A 252 -1.01 -1.74 -10.93
N ILE A 253 -0.53 -2.77 -11.64
CA ILE A 253 -0.19 -2.70 -13.07
C ILE A 253 -1.10 -3.56 -13.96
N ASP A 254 -1.50 -4.75 -13.54
CA ASP A 254 -2.41 -5.58 -14.34
C ASP A 254 -3.79 -4.97 -14.32
N ASN A 255 -4.18 -4.38 -15.44
CA ASN A 255 -5.43 -3.66 -15.63
C ASN A 255 -6.60 -4.56 -16.03
N THR A 256 -6.42 -5.89 -16.00
CA THR A 256 -7.49 -6.85 -16.27
C THR A 256 -8.66 -6.64 -15.29
N GLY A 257 -9.88 -6.60 -15.82
CA GLY A 257 -11.09 -6.28 -15.08
C GLY A 257 -11.79 -5.09 -15.72
N GLY A 258 -12.36 -4.21 -14.89
CA GLY A 258 -13.12 -3.06 -15.36
C GLY A 258 -12.92 -1.79 -14.53
N SER A 259 -13.91 -0.92 -14.62
CA SER A 259 -14.06 0.25 -13.76
C SER A 259 -15.52 0.37 -13.35
N ALA A 260 -15.78 1.06 -12.25
CA ALA A 260 -17.12 1.42 -11.83
C ALA A 260 -17.21 2.92 -11.57
N ARG A 261 -18.43 3.45 -11.69
CA ARG A 261 -18.75 4.83 -11.37
C ARG A 261 -20.03 4.88 -10.57
N TYR A 262 -20.06 5.82 -9.63
CA TYR A 262 -21.20 6.08 -8.77
C TYR A 262 -21.43 7.58 -8.66
N VAL A 263 -22.69 7.96 -8.52
CA VAL A 263 -23.14 9.34 -8.31
C VAL A 263 -23.84 9.44 -6.95
N SER A 264 -23.61 10.55 -6.26
CA SER A 264 -24.34 10.96 -5.07
C SER A 264 -25.00 12.32 -5.33
N ASN A 265 -26.22 12.47 -4.84
CA ASN A 265 -27.00 13.72 -4.88
C ASN A 265 -27.17 14.33 -3.46
N ASP A 266 -26.48 13.78 -2.47
CA ASP A 266 -26.64 14.05 -1.04
C ASP A 266 -25.28 14.09 -0.33
N GLU A 267 -24.31 14.72 -0.99
CA GLU A 267 -22.96 14.97 -0.46
C GLU A 267 -22.23 13.71 0.04
N GLY A 268 -22.46 12.58 -0.63
CA GLY A 268 -21.78 11.31 -0.37
C GLY A 268 -22.43 10.43 0.69
N LEU A 269 -23.66 10.73 1.13
CA LEU A 269 -24.43 9.86 2.04
C LEU A 269 -24.92 8.60 1.33
N THR A 270 -25.48 8.73 0.13
CA THR A 270 -25.91 7.61 -0.70
C THR A 270 -25.28 7.65 -2.09
N TRP A 271 -25.10 6.47 -2.68
CA TRP A 271 -24.40 6.31 -3.95
C TRP A 271 -25.17 5.37 -4.87
N ALA A 272 -25.49 5.84 -6.08
CA ALA A 272 -26.12 5.06 -7.13
C ALA A 272 -25.13 4.79 -8.26
N ARG A 273 -25.14 3.58 -8.83
CA ARG A 273 -24.30 3.24 -9.98
C ARG A 273 -24.64 4.17 -11.16
N SER A 274 -23.62 4.67 -11.83
CA SER A 274 -23.78 5.53 -13.01
C SER A 274 -22.88 5.06 -14.16
N SER A 275 -23.28 5.35 -15.39
CA SER A 275 -22.46 5.22 -16.59
C SER A 275 -21.88 6.54 -17.06
N GLU A 276 -22.28 7.67 -16.45
CA GLU A 276 -21.87 9.02 -16.84
C GLU A 276 -20.34 9.16 -16.88
N LEU A 277 -19.83 9.75 -17.96
CA LEU A 277 -18.42 10.04 -18.15
C LEU A 277 -18.25 11.55 -18.36
N LEU A 278 -18.24 12.27 -17.25
CA LEU A 278 -18.10 13.72 -17.28
C LEU A 278 -16.63 14.14 -17.04
N PRO A 279 -16.14 15.17 -17.75
CA PRO A 279 -14.86 15.78 -17.43
C PRO A 279 -14.87 16.34 -16.00
N ASP A 280 -13.69 16.51 -15.42
CA ASP A 280 -13.58 17.31 -14.19
C ASP A 280 -13.92 18.76 -14.53
N PRO A 281 -14.88 19.42 -13.85
CA PRO A 281 -15.27 20.79 -14.17
C PRO A 281 -14.08 21.77 -14.13
N ARG A 282 -13.08 21.52 -13.29
CA ARG A 282 -11.86 22.36 -13.22
C ARG A 282 -11.04 22.31 -14.51
N MET A 283 -11.22 21.25 -15.30
CA MET A 283 -10.53 20.99 -16.57
C MET A 283 -11.36 21.39 -17.80
N VAL A 284 -12.49 22.09 -17.62
CA VAL A 284 -13.36 22.53 -18.70
C VAL A 284 -13.23 24.04 -18.88
N ARG A 285 -12.96 24.49 -20.10
CA ARG A 285 -12.98 25.91 -20.46
C ARG A 285 -14.40 26.46 -20.53
N GLU A 286 -14.52 27.78 -20.61
CA GLU A 286 -15.82 28.46 -20.78
C GLU A 286 -16.53 28.04 -22.07
N ASP A 287 -15.80 27.71 -23.13
CA ASP A 287 -16.33 27.21 -24.40
C ASP A 287 -16.79 25.73 -24.35
N GLY A 288 -16.67 25.07 -23.19
CA GLY A 288 -17.00 23.66 -22.99
C GLY A 288 -15.91 22.68 -23.40
N THR A 289 -14.77 23.15 -23.92
CA THR A 289 -13.63 22.29 -24.27
C THR A 289 -13.01 21.70 -23.00
N ALA A 290 -12.95 20.37 -22.92
CA ALA A 290 -12.30 19.68 -21.81
C ALA A 290 -10.83 19.41 -22.14
N ILE A 291 -9.92 19.89 -21.28
CA ILE A 291 -8.47 19.79 -21.48
C ILE A 291 -7.85 18.95 -20.37
N ASN A 292 -7.18 17.88 -20.78
CA ASN A 292 -6.59 16.92 -19.88
C ASN A 292 -5.06 16.83 -20.07
N PRO A 293 -4.28 17.68 -19.37
CA PRO A 293 -2.84 17.52 -19.24
C PRO A 293 -2.52 16.33 -18.30
N HIS A 294 -1.82 15.32 -18.82
CA HIS A 294 -1.49 14.10 -18.08
C HIS A 294 -0.27 13.39 -18.66
N ALA A 295 0.35 12.52 -17.87
CA ALA A 295 1.25 11.49 -18.38
C ALA A 295 0.44 10.33 -18.97
N ARG A 296 0.89 9.78 -20.10
CA ARG A 296 0.30 8.57 -20.68
C ARG A 296 0.35 7.38 -19.71
N GLY A 297 1.30 7.37 -18.77
CA GLY A 297 1.45 6.34 -17.76
C GLY A 297 1.86 5.00 -18.36
N TRP A 298 1.36 3.89 -17.81
CA TRP A 298 1.63 2.56 -18.35
C TRP A 298 1.03 2.38 -19.76
N VAL A 299 1.91 2.13 -20.73
CA VAL A 299 1.58 1.74 -22.10
C VAL A 299 1.78 0.24 -22.24
N TYR A 300 0.69 -0.48 -22.47
CA TYR A 300 0.67 -1.93 -22.60
C TYR A 300 0.93 -2.34 -24.04
N VAL A 301 1.87 -3.26 -24.24
CA VAL A 301 2.25 -3.78 -25.56
C VAL A 301 2.56 -5.27 -25.48
N ASP A 302 2.69 -5.90 -26.65
CA ASP A 302 3.15 -7.27 -26.76
C ASP A 302 4.58 -7.41 -26.20
N GLU A 303 4.87 -8.56 -25.57
CA GLU A 303 6.21 -8.84 -25.00
C GLU A 303 7.32 -8.83 -26.05
N ALA A 304 7.01 -9.05 -27.33
CA ALA A 304 7.94 -8.93 -28.44
C ALA A 304 8.57 -7.52 -28.59
N GLU A 305 7.90 -6.48 -28.07
CA GLU A 305 8.39 -5.08 -28.10
C GLU A 305 9.46 -4.80 -27.03
N LEU A 306 9.69 -5.74 -26.10
CA LEU A 306 10.56 -5.53 -24.95
C LEU A 306 12.01 -5.15 -25.31
N PRO A 307 12.66 -5.72 -26.35
CA PRO A 307 13.99 -5.29 -26.75
C PRO A 307 14.05 -3.79 -27.12
N ALA A 308 13.10 -3.30 -27.93
CA ALA A 308 13.03 -1.90 -28.33
C ALA A 308 12.69 -0.95 -27.17
N ILE A 309 11.89 -1.42 -26.20
CA ILE A 309 11.62 -0.67 -24.96
C ILE A 309 12.91 -0.50 -24.13
N ARG A 310 13.70 -1.57 -24.01
CA ARG A 310 14.97 -1.56 -23.26
C ARG A 310 16.01 -0.68 -23.93
N GLU A 311 16.12 -0.74 -25.25
CA GLU A 311 17.02 0.11 -26.03
C GLU A 311 16.71 1.60 -25.84
N ARG A 312 15.42 1.97 -25.78
CA ARG A 312 14.98 3.33 -25.45
C ARG A 312 15.18 3.73 -23.98
N GLY A 313 15.73 2.85 -23.15
CA GLY A 313 15.97 3.12 -21.72
C GLY A 313 14.70 3.29 -20.88
N ARG A 314 13.54 2.81 -21.36
CA ARG A 314 12.24 3.03 -20.70
C ARG A 314 12.09 2.14 -19.49
N ARG A 315 11.43 2.66 -18.44
CA ARG A 315 10.99 1.83 -17.32
C ARG A 315 9.85 0.94 -17.77
N TRP A 316 9.96 -0.35 -17.49
CA TRP A 316 8.98 -1.34 -17.89
C TRP A 316 8.75 -2.39 -16.79
N MET A 317 7.64 -3.11 -16.89
CA MET A 317 7.30 -4.25 -16.03
C MET A 317 6.55 -5.30 -16.83
N SER A 318 6.75 -6.58 -16.49
CA SER A 318 5.88 -7.67 -16.95
C SER A 318 4.50 -7.52 -16.32
N VAL A 319 3.44 -7.65 -17.12
CA VAL A 319 2.06 -7.47 -16.66
C VAL A 319 1.41 -8.84 -16.49
N ARG A 320 1.45 -9.64 -17.55
CA ARG A 320 0.91 -11.00 -17.66
C ARG A 320 1.61 -11.68 -18.85
N LYS A 321 1.44 -12.99 -19.00
CA LYS A 321 2.05 -13.74 -20.11
C LYS A 321 1.76 -13.07 -21.45
N GLY A 322 2.81 -12.74 -22.22
CA GLY A 322 2.71 -12.08 -23.53
C GLY A 322 2.41 -10.57 -23.47
N THR A 323 2.35 -9.94 -22.29
CA THR A 323 2.10 -8.50 -22.18
C THR A 323 3.10 -7.85 -21.22
N VAL A 324 3.80 -6.84 -21.71
CA VAL A 324 4.62 -5.92 -20.92
C VAL A 324 3.99 -4.54 -20.93
N ALA A 325 4.36 -3.70 -19.96
CA ALA A 325 4.02 -2.29 -20.00
C ALA A 325 5.25 -1.43 -19.75
N TYR A 326 5.35 -0.30 -20.44
CA TYR A 326 6.39 0.71 -20.23
C TYR A 326 5.79 2.07 -19.86
N LEU A 327 6.54 2.93 -19.18
CA LEU A 327 6.09 4.29 -18.88
C LEU A 327 6.18 5.18 -20.11
N GLY A 328 5.07 5.84 -20.44
CA GLY A 328 4.95 6.76 -21.56
C GLY A 328 5.31 8.21 -21.23
N ASP A 329 5.01 9.09 -22.18
CA ASP A 329 5.36 10.52 -22.17
C ASP A 329 4.20 11.41 -21.66
N PRO A 330 4.50 12.66 -21.27
CA PRO A 330 3.48 13.66 -20.98
C PRO A 330 2.78 14.14 -22.25
N ARG A 331 1.50 14.47 -22.12
CA ARG A 331 0.69 14.99 -23.22
C ARG A 331 -0.52 15.77 -22.71
N VAL A 332 -1.13 16.51 -23.62
CA VAL A 332 -2.37 17.26 -23.38
C VAL A 332 -3.43 16.79 -24.35
N ARG A 333 -4.56 16.32 -23.84
CA ARG A 333 -5.70 15.91 -24.66
C ARG A 333 -6.80 16.95 -24.59
N PHE A 334 -7.27 17.37 -25.75
CA PHE A 334 -8.39 18.29 -25.92
C PHE A 334 -9.61 17.49 -26.39
N ARG A 335 -10.76 17.74 -25.78
CA ARG A 335 -12.04 17.15 -26.18
C ARG A 335 -13.07 18.22 -26.40
N HIS A 336 -13.83 18.08 -27.48
CA HIS A 336 -15.02 18.88 -27.74
C HIS A 336 -16.09 18.64 -26.66
N PRO A 337 -17.07 19.56 -26.52
CA PRO A 337 -18.18 19.38 -25.59
C PRO A 337 -18.98 18.09 -25.81
N ASP A 338 -19.01 17.57 -27.05
CA ASP A 338 -19.63 16.29 -27.41
C ASP A 338 -18.83 15.05 -26.95
N GLY A 339 -17.66 15.26 -26.35
CA GLY A 339 -16.77 14.22 -25.83
C GLY A 339 -15.76 13.66 -26.83
N THR A 340 -15.83 14.04 -28.11
CA THR A 340 -14.89 13.59 -29.13
C THR A 340 -13.50 14.23 -28.93
N THR A 341 -12.43 13.49 -29.22
CA THR A 341 -11.07 14.02 -29.09
C THR A 341 -10.75 14.89 -30.29
N SER A 342 -10.49 16.18 -30.04
CA SER A 342 -10.18 17.15 -31.08
C SER A 342 -8.70 17.18 -31.41
N ARG A 343 -7.85 17.13 -30.39
CA ARG A 343 -6.39 17.23 -30.50
C ARG A 343 -5.68 16.50 -29.37
N VAL A 344 -4.51 15.93 -29.67
CA VAL A 344 -3.53 15.48 -28.68
C VAL A 344 -2.21 16.19 -28.96
N LEU A 345 -1.69 16.90 -27.98
CA LEU A 345 -0.36 17.50 -28.00
C LEU A 345 0.58 16.60 -27.20
N GLU A 346 1.56 15.98 -27.86
CA GLU A 346 2.63 15.25 -27.17
C GLU A 346 3.69 16.26 -26.69
N LEU A 347 4.17 16.09 -25.46
CA LEU A 347 5.15 16.99 -24.84
C LEU A 347 6.51 16.28 -24.69
N PRO A 348 7.63 17.03 -24.72
CA PRO A 348 8.93 16.48 -24.40
C PRO A 348 8.92 15.79 -23.03
N CYS A 349 9.44 14.57 -22.98
CA CYS A 349 9.49 13.82 -21.73
C CYS A 349 10.66 14.32 -20.87
N PRO A 350 10.39 14.86 -19.67
CA PRO A 350 11.45 15.41 -18.81
C PRO A 350 12.31 14.31 -18.17
N ALA A 351 11.85 13.05 -18.25
CA ALA A 351 12.46 11.90 -17.62
C ALA A 351 12.55 10.75 -18.66
N PRO A 352 13.74 10.43 -19.20
CA PRO A 352 13.88 9.43 -20.26
C PRO A 352 13.23 8.08 -19.99
N ALA A 353 13.21 7.62 -18.72
CA ALA A 353 12.58 6.35 -18.37
C ALA A 353 11.04 6.38 -18.43
N GLY A 354 10.44 7.54 -18.68
CA GLY A 354 9.00 7.78 -18.76
C GLY A 354 8.42 8.39 -17.48
N VAL A 355 7.18 8.85 -17.59
CA VAL A 355 6.44 9.56 -16.52
C VAL A 355 5.07 8.94 -16.24
N MET A 356 4.54 9.26 -15.07
CA MET A 356 3.24 8.82 -14.56
C MET A 356 2.47 10.01 -13.98
N SER A 357 1.15 9.96 -14.05
CA SER A 357 0.26 10.88 -13.35
C SER A 357 -0.22 10.25 -12.06
N PHE A 358 -0.37 11.08 -11.03
CA PHE A 358 -1.14 10.72 -9.85
C PHE A 358 -2.64 10.93 -10.12
N HIS A 359 -3.49 10.76 -9.10
CA HIS A 359 -4.92 11.03 -9.20
C HIS A 359 -5.17 12.45 -9.65
N GLN A 360 -5.94 12.62 -10.73
CA GLN A 360 -6.25 13.93 -11.28
C GLN A 360 -6.88 14.85 -10.25
N SER A 361 -7.73 14.33 -9.36
CA SER A 361 -8.34 15.17 -8.33
C SER A 361 -7.35 15.76 -7.34
N CYS A 362 -6.19 15.12 -7.17
CA CYS A 362 -5.13 15.58 -6.28
C CYS A 362 -4.03 16.35 -7.03
N SER A 363 -3.69 15.94 -8.25
CA SER A 363 -2.50 16.41 -8.96
C SER A 363 -2.76 17.57 -9.92
N PHE A 364 -4.01 18.03 -10.06
CA PHE A 364 -4.38 19.11 -10.96
C PHE A 364 -4.84 20.36 -10.20
N LEU A 365 -4.36 21.52 -10.65
CA LEU A 365 -4.75 22.84 -10.18
C LEU A 365 -5.01 23.76 -11.38
N ARG A 366 -6.07 24.57 -11.28
CA ARG A 366 -6.34 25.71 -12.17
C ARG A 366 -6.54 26.98 -11.35
N LEU A 367 -5.78 28.03 -11.67
CA LEU A 367 -5.89 29.36 -11.07
C LEU A 367 -6.06 30.40 -12.18
N GLY A 368 -7.30 30.81 -12.45
CA GLY A 368 -7.62 31.62 -13.62
C GLY A 368 -7.16 30.92 -14.92
N LYS A 369 -6.22 31.54 -15.62
CA LYS A 369 -5.62 31.01 -16.86
C LYS A 369 -4.42 30.09 -16.63
N VAL A 370 -3.96 29.92 -15.40
CA VAL A 370 -2.83 29.04 -15.07
C VAL A 370 -3.34 27.63 -14.82
N TRP A 371 -2.78 26.65 -15.53
CA TRP A 371 -3.08 25.22 -15.38
C TRP A 371 -1.81 24.49 -14.98
N LEU A 372 -1.93 23.52 -14.08
CA LEU A 372 -0.80 22.70 -13.65
C LEU A 372 -1.27 21.26 -13.34
N THR A 373 -0.63 20.26 -13.96
CA THR A 373 -0.72 18.86 -13.52
C THR A 373 0.63 18.34 -13.08
N ALA A 374 0.74 17.90 -11.83
CA ALA A 374 1.92 17.20 -11.34
C ALA A 374 2.05 15.79 -11.95
N ILE A 375 3.25 15.47 -12.42
CA ILE A 375 3.67 14.17 -12.95
C ILE A 375 5.01 13.77 -12.33
N TYR A 376 5.34 12.49 -12.33
CA TYR A 376 6.59 11.99 -11.78
C TYR A 376 7.20 10.90 -12.65
N GLY A 377 8.51 10.75 -12.58
CA GLY A 377 9.31 9.90 -13.47
C GLY A 377 10.77 9.90 -13.04
N SER A 378 11.63 9.12 -13.70
CA SER A 378 13.06 9.05 -13.37
C SER A 378 13.93 9.10 -14.61
N GLU A 379 15.16 9.57 -14.46
CA GLU A 379 16.10 9.64 -15.59
C GLU A 379 16.43 8.26 -16.17
N SER A 380 16.45 7.23 -15.31
CA SER A 380 16.70 5.84 -15.69
C SER A 380 15.70 4.90 -15.02
N PRO A 381 15.53 3.66 -15.51
CA PRO A 381 14.59 2.69 -14.94
C PRO A 381 14.83 2.36 -13.46
N LYS A 382 16.09 2.44 -13.01
CA LYS A 382 16.49 2.21 -11.61
C LYS A 382 16.68 3.52 -10.83
N GLY A 383 16.58 4.67 -11.51
CA GLY A 383 16.80 5.99 -10.95
C GLY A 383 15.81 6.36 -9.86
N ARG A 384 16.13 7.44 -9.14
CA ARG A 384 15.19 8.10 -8.24
C ARG A 384 14.28 9.00 -9.07
N SER A 385 13.04 9.12 -8.61
CA SER A 385 12.05 9.89 -9.31
C SER A 385 12.10 11.36 -8.88
N GLY A 386 11.94 12.25 -9.86
CA GLY A 386 11.62 13.66 -9.63
C GLY A 386 10.13 13.91 -9.87
N VAL A 387 9.71 15.14 -9.62
CA VAL A 387 8.36 15.63 -9.90
C VAL A 387 8.46 16.82 -10.85
N TRP A 388 7.61 16.81 -11.86
CA TRP A 388 7.46 17.87 -12.87
C TRP A 388 6.00 18.29 -12.96
N GLY A 389 5.75 19.47 -13.54
CA GLY A 389 4.43 20.00 -13.82
C GLY A 389 4.22 20.18 -15.32
N ILE A 390 3.13 19.65 -15.86
CA ILE A 390 2.61 20.06 -17.17
C ILE A 390 1.86 21.37 -16.93
N ARG A 391 2.40 22.49 -17.41
CA ARG A 391 1.95 23.84 -17.07
C ARG A 391 1.51 24.63 -18.30
N SER A 392 0.45 25.40 -18.15
CA SER A 392 0.04 26.45 -19.09
C SER A 392 -0.25 27.74 -18.31
N GLU A 393 -0.03 28.90 -18.93
CA GLU A 393 -0.35 30.22 -18.37
C GLU A 393 -1.34 31.04 -19.20
N ASP A 394 -1.77 30.48 -20.32
CA ASP A 394 -2.61 31.12 -21.33
C ASP A 394 -3.92 30.34 -21.55
N ASP A 395 -4.43 29.74 -20.48
CA ASP A 395 -5.68 28.95 -20.45
C ASP A 395 -5.63 27.67 -21.31
N GLY A 396 -4.46 27.06 -21.42
CA GLY A 396 -4.24 25.80 -22.10
C GLY A 396 -3.95 25.92 -23.59
N GLU A 397 -3.62 27.11 -24.09
CA GLU A 397 -3.21 27.32 -25.48
C GLU A 397 -1.81 26.77 -25.74
N THR A 398 -0.84 27.12 -24.88
CA THR A 398 0.53 26.62 -24.91
C THR A 398 0.90 25.91 -23.61
N TRP A 399 1.88 25.01 -23.70
CA TRP A 399 2.22 24.08 -22.62
C TRP A 399 3.72 23.87 -22.49
N ASP A 400 4.20 23.95 -21.25
CA ASP A 400 5.57 23.65 -20.85
C ASP A 400 5.60 22.50 -19.84
N VAL A 401 6.78 21.91 -19.69
CA VAL A 401 7.08 20.97 -18.61
C VAL A 401 8.11 21.59 -17.68
N VAL A 402 7.68 21.93 -16.46
CA VAL A 402 8.51 22.59 -15.44
C VAL A 402 8.93 21.60 -14.35
N GLN A 403 10.09 21.79 -13.73
CA GLN A 403 10.51 20.96 -12.61
C GLN A 403 9.91 21.48 -11.29
N ILE A 404 9.21 20.60 -10.56
CA ILE A 404 8.66 20.90 -9.22
C ILE A 404 9.68 20.49 -8.15
N ALA A 405 10.26 19.29 -8.28
CA ALA A 405 11.27 18.79 -7.36
C ALA A 405 12.22 17.82 -8.05
N ALA A 406 13.52 18.13 -8.01
CA ALA A 406 14.57 17.21 -8.43
C ALA A 406 14.83 16.13 -7.35
N PRO A 407 15.29 14.92 -7.72
CA PRO A 407 15.88 14.00 -6.76
C PRO A 407 17.08 14.66 -6.04
N ARG A 408 17.23 14.47 -4.73
CA ARG A 408 18.37 15.02 -3.96
C ARG A 408 19.53 14.02 -3.84
N SER A 409 20.74 14.57 -3.68
CA SER A 409 22.00 13.80 -3.54
C SER A 409 21.96 12.78 -2.39
N ILE A 410 21.27 13.11 -1.29
CA ILE A 410 20.99 12.24 -0.15
C ILE A 410 19.72 11.41 -0.36
N GLY A 411 19.84 10.22 -0.92
CA GLY A 411 18.79 9.18 -0.77
C GLY A 411 17.43 9.39 -1.48
N LEU A 412 17.04 10.62 -1.77
CA LEU A 412 15.64 11.03 -1.79
C LEU A 412 15.13 11.25 -3.22
N GLY A 413 13.99 10.63 -3.53
CA GLY A 413 13.21 10.87 -4.72
C GLY A 413 11.73 10.92 -4.36
N PHE A 414 10.92 11.46 -5.27
CA PHE A 414 9.53 11.80 -5.05
C PHE A 414 8.64 11.19 -6.14
N ASN A 415 7.36 10.94 -5.84
CA ASN A 415 6.44 10.36 -6.80
C ASN A 415 5.03 11.01 -6.75
N GLU A 416 4.03 10.30 -6.25
CA GLU A 416 2.64 10.76 -6.18
C GLU A 416 2.55 12.11 -5.46
N THR A 417 2.11 13.14 -6.19
CA THR A 417 2.17 14.53 -5.73
C THR A 417 0.80 15.19 -5.86
N ALA A 418 0.30 15.71 -4.75
CA ALA A 418 -0.89 16.56 -4.74
C ALA A 418 -0.48 18.04 -4.85
N VAL A 419 -1.26 18.85 -5.57
CA VAL A 419 -1.04 20.30 -5.69
C VAL A 419 -2.29 21.05 -5.28
N CYS A 420 -2.13 22.19 -4.60
CA CYS A 420 -3.25 23.03 -4.17
C CYS A 420 -2.81 24.49 -4.14
N ALA A 421 -3.73 25.41 -4.34
CA ALA A 421 -3.50 26.81 -4.01
C ALA A 421 -3.69 27.00 -2.50
N ASN A 422 -2.78 27.73 -1.85
CA ASN A 422 -2.80 27.82 -0.39
C ASN A 422 -3.71 28.92 0.17
N GLY A 423 -4.39 29.68 -0.69
CA GLY A 423 -5.22 30.81 -0.30
C GLY A 423 -4.43 32.09 0.04
N GLN A 424 -3.10 32.05 0.00
CA GLN A 424 -2.19 33.15 0.36
C GLN A 424 -1.28 33.58 -0.80
N GLY A 425 -1.69 33.26 -2.03
CA GLY A 425 -0.96 33.63 -3.25
C GLY A 425 0.12 32.65 -3.68
N GLU A 426 0.27 31.52 -3.00
CA GLU A 426 1.21 30.46 -3.37
C GLU A 426 0.49 29.17 -3.78
N MET A 427 1.25 28.29 -4.43
CA MET A 427 0.89 26.90 -4.65
C MET A 427 1.72 26.02 -3.73
N VAL A 428 1.13 24.96 -3.18
CA VAL A 428 1.81 23.93 -2.41
C VAL A 428 1.78 22.60 -3.17
N ALA A 429 2.89 21.87 -3.17
CA ALA A 429 3.00 20.52 -3.70
C ALA A 429 3.37 19.54 -2.58
N MET A 430 2.48 18.59 -2.26
CA MET A 430 2.68 17.55 -1.26
C MET A 430 3.11 16.24 -1.93
N MET A 431 4.35 15.83 -1.70
CA MET A 431 5.05 14.79 -2.44
C MET A 431 5.30 13.54 -1.60
N ARG A 432 4.85 12.39 -2.11
CA ARG A 432 5.20 11.09 -1.53
C ARG A 432 6.69 10.79 -1.77
N PRO A 433 7.48 10.49 -0.72
CA PRO A 433 8.86 10.02 -0.90
C PRO A 433 8.90 8.61 -1.50
N LYS A 434 9.99 8.29 -2.19
CA LYS A 434 10.26 6.93 -2.70
C LYS A 434 10.58 5.96 -1.57
N ASP A 435 11.30 6.43 -0.54
CA ASP A 435 11.55 5.67 0.67
C ASP A 435 10.31 5.75 1.59
N GLY A 436 9.68 4.60 1.84
CA GLY A 436 8.47 4.52 2.64
C GLY A 436 8.67 4.72 4.13
N ALA A 437 9.91 4.77 4.64
CA ALA A 437 10.19 5.11 6.03
C ALA A 437 10.02 6.62 6.30
N MET A 438 10.25 7.44 5.27
CA MET A 438 10.30 8.90 5.39
C MET A 438 8.90 9.54 5.43
N ASN A 439 8.85 10.72 6.06
CA ASN A 439 7.68 11.60 6.06
C ASN A 439 7.34 12.11 4.66
N THR A 440 6.13 12.66 4.51
CA THR A 440 5.77 13.40 3.30
C THR A 440 6.57 14.69 3.21
N PHE A 441 6.96 15.07 1.99
CA PHE A 441 7.67 16.31 1.72
C PHE A 441 6.76 17.32 1.04
N GLN A 442 7.07 18.59 1.18
CA GLN A 442 6.36 19.68 0.53
C GLN A 442 7.30 20.71 -0.10
N CYS A 443 6.83 21.44 -1.09
CA CYS A 443 7.48 22.66 -1.56
C CYS A 443 6.42 23.65 -2.07
N PHE A 444 6.84 24.90 -2.25
CA PHE A 444 5.97 26.02 -2.58
C PHE A 444 6.38 26.73 -3.87
N SER A 445 5.42 27.36 -4.53
CA SER A 445 5.65 28.26 -5.66
C SER A 445 4.84 29.53 -5.49
N SER A 446 5.49 30.68 -5.61
CA SER A 446 4.89 32.02 -5.51
C SER A 446 4.72 32.72 -6.88
N ASP A 447 5.08 32.06 -7.98
CA ASP A 447 5.10 32.63 -9.33
C ASP A 447 4.16 31.88 -10.31
N GLY A 448 3.12 31.25 -9.76
CA GLY A 448 2.15 30.51 -10.55
C GLY A 448 2.70 29.18 -11.08
N GLY A 449 3.59 28.54 -10.34
CA GLY A 449 4.13 27.22 -10.64
C GLY A 449 5.29 27.21 -11.63
N LYS A 450 5.91 28.36 -11.95
CA LYS A 450 7.07 28.43 -12.86
C LYS A 450 8.33 27.92 -12.17
N THR A 451 8.55 28.35 -10.94
CA THR A 451 9.66 27.90 -10.09
C THR A 451 9.13 27.43 -8.75
N TRP A 452 9.87 26.50 -8.13
CA TRP A 452 9.49 25.86 -6.87
C TRP A 452 10.64 25.93 -5.88
N GLY A 453 10.31 26.20 -4.63
CA GLY A 453 11.23 26.19 -3.52
C GLY A 453 11.80 24.79 -3.22
N PRO A 454 12.80 24.71 -2.33
CA PRO A 454 13.37 23.43 -1.90
C PRO A 454 12.30 22.51 -1.27
N PRO A 455 12.35 21.18 -1.50
CA PRO A 455 11.55 20.25 -0.71
C PRO A 455 11.91 20.27 0.78
N GLU A 456 10.87 20.31 1.60
CA GLU A 456 10.90 20.39 3.07
C GLU A 456 10.11 19.22 3.68
N ASP A 457 10.56 18.71 4.83
CA ASP A 457 9.84 17.65 5.56
C ASP A 457 8.64 18.25 6.29
N THR A 458 7.46 17.67 6.10
CA THR A 458 6.20 18.10 6.75
C THR A 458 6.14 17.77 8.24
N GLY A 459 7.03 16.91 8.74
CA GLY A 459 7.03 16.36 10.10
C GLY A 459 6.04 15.20 10.30
N ALA A 460 5.25 14.84 9.28
CA ALA A 460 4.24 13.79 9.37
C ALA A 460 4.39 12.70 8.30
N TRP A 461 4.18 11.46 8.74
CA TRP A 461 4.18 10.30 7.86
C TRP A 461 2.79 10.00 7.28
N GLY A 462 2.77 9.54 6.02
CA GLY A 462 1.59 8.98 5.37
C GLY A 462 1.39 9.52 3.96
N TYR A 463 0.91 8.66 3.07
CA TYR A 463 0.78 8.91 1.64
C TYR A 463 -0.17 7.91 0.96
N PRO A 464 -0.67 8.23 -0.25
CA PRO A 464 -0.51 9.51 -0.92
C PRO A 464 -1.42 10.59 -0.33
N SER A 465 -1.13 11.84 -0.70
CA SER A 465 -1.75 13.04 -0.18
C SER A 465 -2.93 13.51 -1.04
N HIS A 466 -3.86 14.21 -0.41
CA HIS A 466 -4.78 15.14 -1.04
C HIS A 466 -4.84 16.40 -0.16
N VAL A 467 -4.82 17.57 -0.80
CA VAL A 467 -4.84 18.87 -0.13
C VAL A 467 -6.03 19.66 -0.62
N LEU A 468 -6.82 20.19 0.30
CA LEU A 468 -8.02 20.98 0.03
C LEU A 468 -7.90 22.33 0.74
N LEU A 469 -8.09 23.42 -0.01
CA LEU A 469 -8.34 24.73 0.57
C LEU A 469 -9.78 24.77 1.10
N LEU A 470 -9.92 24.91 2.41
CA LEU A 470 -11.19 25.00 3.10
C LEU A 470 -11.79 26.40 2.94
N ARG A 471 -13.12 26.50 3.08
CA ARG A 471 -13.86 27.77 2.97
C ARG A 471 -13.46 28.80 4.02
N ASP A 472 -12.90 28.38 5.16
CA ASP A 472 -12.39 29.25 6.22
C ASP A 472 -10.93 29.71 5.99
N GLY A 473 -10.33 29.37 4.84
CA GLY A 473 -8.97 29.75 4.46
C GLY A 473 -7.88 28.81 4.96
N ARG A 474 -8.20 27.80 5.79
CA ARG A 474 -7.24 26.77 6.20
C ARG A 474 -7.00 25.76 5.09
N LEU A 475 -5.86 25.06 5.16
CA LEU A 475 -5.61 23.87 4.35
C LEU A 475 -5.91 22.60 5.12
N LEU A 476 -6.63 21.69 4.49
CA LEU A 476 -6.81 20.31 4.94
C LEU A 476 -5.89 19.39 4.13
N TRP A 477 -5.03 18.64 4.82
CA TRP A 477 -4.21 17.58 4.21
C TRP A 477 -4.67 16.21 4.70
N SER A 478 -5.39 15.50 3.84
CA SER A 478 -5.75 14.08 4.04
C SER A 478 -4.69 13.17 3.41
N ARG A 479 -4.30 12.10 4.11
CA ARG A 479 -3.28 11.14 3.66
C ARG A 479 -3.63 9.69 3.98
N GLY A 480 -3.20 8.78 3.12
CA GLY A 480 -3.21 7.35 3.42
C GLY A 480 -2.26 7.03 4.58
N TYR A 481 -2.73 6.29 5.58
CA TYR A 481 -1.92 5.87 6.72
C TYR A 481 -1.77 4.35 6.69
N ARG A 482 -0.66 3.88 6.12
CA ARG A 482 -0.36 2.44 5.92
C ARG A 482 0.51 1.85 7.03
N ARG A 483 0.44 2.47 8.21
CA ARG A 483 0.96 1.97 9.49
C ARG A 483 -0.23 1.67 10.39
N ASP A 484 -0.04 0.85 11.40
CA ASP A 484 -1.14 0.53 12.32
C ASP A 484 -1.44 1.71 13.24
N ALA A 485 -2.70 2.08 13.50
CA ALA A 485 -3.93 1.51 12.93
C ALA A 485 -4.18 2.03 11.49
N MET A 486 -4.25 1.15 10.49
CA MET A 486 -4.24 1.55 9.08
C MET A 486 -5.54 2.22 8.66
N GLY A 487 -5.45 3.15 7.70
CA GLY A 487 -6.61 3.82 7.11
C GLY A 487 -6.26 5.21 6.58
N VAL A 488 -6.95 6.23 7.08
CA VAL A 488 -6.80 7.62 6.63
C VAL A 488 -6.58 8.53 7.83
N ARG A 489 -5.67 9.50 7.67
CA ARG A 489 -5.41 10.58 8.62
C ARG A 489 -5.56 11.93 7.93
N ALA A 490 -5.81 12.96 8.71
CA ALA A 490 -5.76 14.33 8.24
C ALA A 490 -5.05 15.27 9.21
N LEU A 491 -4.49 16.35 8.67
CA LEU A 491 -3.93 17.48 9.41
C LEU A 491 -4.48 18.77 8.83
N VAL A 492 -4.50 19.83 9.64
CA VAL A 492 -4.91 21.16 9.23
C VAL A 492 -3.72 22.12 9.34
N SER A 493 -3.67 23.09 8.44
CA SER A 493 -2.74 24.22 8.46
C SER A 493 -3.52 25.53 8.37
N ALA A 494 -3.13 26.52 9.19
CA ALA A 494 -3.71 27.85 9.19
C ALA A 494 -2.83 28.89 8.46
N ASP A 495 -1.62 28.51 8.06
CA ASP A 495 -0.60 29.37 7.47
C ASP A 495 -0.25 28.91 6.04
N GLY A 496 -1.24 28.48 5.27
CA GLY A 496 -1.05 28.13 3.86
C GLY A 496 -0.17 26.90 3.62
N GLY A 497 -0.05 26.01 4.61
CA GLY A 497 0.71 24.76 4.53
C GLY A 497 2.13 24.86 5.06
N HIS A 498 2.60 26.03 5.49
CA HIS A 498 3.96 26.22 6.03
C HIS A 498 4.17 25.44 7.33
N THR A 499 3.14 25.32 8.16
CA THR A 499 3.13 24.41 9.32
C THR A 499 1.84 23.58 9.39
N TRP A 500 1.93 22.38 9.94
CA TRP A 500 0.80 21.47 10.15
C TRP A 500 0.58 21.24 11.65
N ASP A 501 -0.68 21.15 12.08
CA ASP A 501 -1.02 20.87 13.48
C ASP A 501 -0.78 19.39 13.85
N LEU A 502 0.49 19.02 14.00
CA LEU A 502 0.92 17.64 14.30
C LEU A 502 0.37 17.10 15.62
N LYS A 503 -0.02 17.96 16.55
CA LYS A 503 -0.54 17.57 17.87
C LYS A 503 -1.99 17.11 17.79
N ASN A 504 -2.76 17.64 16.85
CA ASN A 504 -4.17 17.34 16.66
C ASN A 504 -4.38 16.59 15.34
N GLU A 505 -3.63 15.50 15.11
CA GLU A 505 -3.87 14.61 13.97
C GLU A 505 -5.28 14.04 14.03
N ILE A 506 -6.01 14.18 12.93
CA ILE A 506 -7.40 13.72 12.82
C ILE A 506 -7.39 12.29 12.28
N ILE A 507 -7.95 11.37 13.05
CA ILE A 507 -8.11 9.97 12.65
C ILE A 507 -9.42 9.82 11.88
N VAL A 508 -9.34 9.89 10.56
CA VAL A 508 -10.53 9.78 9.68
C VAL A 508 -10.98 8.32 9.58
N ARG A 509 -10.05 7.36 9.49
CA ARG A 509 -10.35 5.91 9.43
C ARG A 509 -9.19 5.10 9.98
N ALA A 510 -9.46 4.02 10.74
CA ALA A 510 -8.43 3.28 11.48
C ALA A 510 -8.62 1.75 11.56
N ASP A 511 -9.59 1.18 10.85
CA ASP A 511 -9.91 -0.25 10.86
C ASP A 511 -9.39 -0.99 9.61
N GLY A 512 -8.50 -0.35 8.84
CA GLY A 512 -7.86 -0.95 7.68
C GLY A 512 -7.06 -2.18 8.10
N THR A 513 -7.33 -3.31 7.46
CA THR A 513 -6.75 -4.60 7.81
C THR A 513 -6.42 -5.39 6.54
N GLY A 514 -5.52 -6.38 6.64
CA GLY A 514 -5.20 -7.29 5.54
C GLY A 514 -3.90 -6.96 4.76
N ASN A 515 -3.91 -7.10 3.43
CA ASN A 515 -2.69 -7.33 2.65
C ASN A 515 -1.78 -6.09 2.48
N GLY A 516 -0.75 -5.99 3.31
CA GLY A 516 0.51 -5.32 2.94
C GLY A 516 0.50 -3.78 2.85
N GLY A 517 -0.49 -3.10 3.42
CA GLY A 517 -0.57 -1.63 3.34
C GLY A 517 -1.43 -1.10 2.18
N ASP A 518 -2.15 -1.96 1.46
CA ASP A 518 -2.91 -1.60 0.27
C ASP A 518 -4.26 -0.92 0.62
N ASN A 519 -4.18 0.37 0.96
CA ASN A 519 -5.31 1.26 1.29
C ASN A 519 -4.92 2.73 1.13
N GLY A 520 -5.87 3.63 1.36
CA GLY A 520 -5.70 5.08 1.35
C GLY A 520 -6.12 5.67 0.01
N TYR A 521 -5.25 6.50 -0.57
CA TYR A 521 -5.60 7.38 -1.70
C TYR A 521 -6.82 8.26 -1.39
N PRO A 522 -6.77 9.03 -0.29
CA PRO A 522 -7.89 9.85 0.10
C PRO A 522 -8.12 11.01 -0.86
N ILE A 523 -9.38 11.40 -1.05
CA ILE A 523 -9.79 12.63 -1.72
C ILE A 523 -10.91 13.24 -0.88
N SER A 524 -10.72 14.48 -0.43
CA SER A 524 -11.64 15.16 0.48
C SER A 524 -12.46 16.22 -0.24
N ALA A 525 -13.72 16.38 0.16
CA ALA A 525 -14.60 17.46 -0.26
C ALA A 525 -15.27 18.06 0.98
N GLN A 526 -15.29 19.39 1.07
CA GLN A 526 -16.01 20.09 2.14
C GLN A 526 -17.50 20.19 1.78
N LYS A 527 -18.34 19.75 2.70
CA LYS A 527 -19.80 19.71 2.59
C LYS A 527 -20.41 21.09 2.77
N THR A 528 -21.70 21.22 2.44
CA THR A 528 -22.45 22.47 2.62
C THR A 528 -22.47 22.95 4.07
N ASP A 529 -22.62 22.04 5.02
CA ASP A 529 -22.64 22.30 6.47
C ASP A 529 -21.26 22.61 7.09
N GLY A 530 -20.17 22.54 6.32
CA GLY A 530 -18.82 22.87 6.76
C GLY A 530 -17.97 21.66 7.16
N ASP A 531 -18.60 20.50 7.39
CA ASP A 531 -17.91 19.23 7.65
C ASP A 531 -17.27 18.67 6.37
N VAL A 532 -16.58 17.55 6.50
CA VAL A 532 -15.80 16.97 5.40
C VAL A 532 -16.25 15.55 5.10
N PHE A 533 -16.34 15.24 3.81
CA PHE A 533 -16.35 13.87 3.33
C PHE A 533 -14.98 13.52 2.74
N THR A 534 -14.41 12.39 3.15
CA THR A 534 -13.16 11.87 2.58
C THR A 534 -13.39 10.50 1.96
N LEU A 535 -13.22 10.41 0.64
CA LEU A 535 -13.29 9.20 -0.16
C LEU A 535 -11.93 8.48 -0.19
N TYR A 536 -11.90 7.16 -0.13
CA TYR A 536 -10.67 6.36 -0.19
C TYR A 536 -10.97 4.91 -0.61
N TYR A 537 -9.94 4.10 -0.80
CA TYR A 537 -10.11 2.63 -0.78
C TYR A 537 -9.44 2.04 0.45
N ILE A 538 -9.97 0.92 0.92
CA ILE A 538 -9.50 0.25 2.13
C ILE A 538 -9.61 -1.26 1.96
N ASN A 539 -8.75 -1.99 2.66
CA ASN A 539 -8.83 -3.44 2.78
C ASN A 539 -9.39 -3.78 4.15
N ASP A 540 -10.33 -4.71 4.20
CA ASP A 540 -10.93 -5.17 5.44
C ASP A 540 -10.33 -6.51 5.90
N ASN A 541 -10.83 -6.96 7.04
CA ASN A 541 -10.33 -8.15 7.70
C ASN A 541 -10.62 -9.40 6.85
N GLU A 542 -11.68 -9.38 6.05
CA GLU A 542 -12.04 -10.43 5.08
C GLU A 542 -11.16 -10.39 3.82
N ASN A 543 -10.14 -9.54 3.79
CA ASN A 543 -9.20 -9.36 2.69
C ASN A 543 -9.88 -8.84 1.41
N VAL A 544 -11.04 -8.19 1.52
CA VAL A 544 -11.72 -7.52 0.41
C VAL A 544 -11.24 -6.08 0.33
N THR A 545 -10.76 -5.66 -0.85
CA THR A 545 -10.41 -4.27 -1.10
C THR A 545 -11.57 -3.57 -1.78
N HIS A 546 -12.03 -2.52 -1.14
CA HIS A 546 -13.29 -1.87 -1.45
C HIS A 546 -13.16 -0.35 -1.38
N VAL A 547 -14.10 0.36 -2.01
CA VAL A 547 -14.16 1.82 -1.99
C VAL A 547 -15.16 2.26 -0.93
N ALA A 548 -14.71 3.18 -0.08
CA ALA A 548 -15.47 3.69 1.06
C ALA A 548 -15.23 5.20 1.20
N GLY A 549 -16.03 5.84 2.02
CA GLY A 549 -15.78 7.20 2.47
C GLY A 549 -16.16 7.39 3.93
N THR A 550 -15.74 8.51 4.51
CA THR A 550 -16.10 8.92 5.86
C THR A 550 -16.59 10.35 5.83
N HIS A 551 -17.76 10.60 6.41
CA HIS A 551 -18.21 11.92 6.84
C HIS A 551 -17.63 12.18 8.22
N TRP A 552 -17.04 13.35 8.46
CA TRP A 552 -16.46 13.65 9.75
C TRP A 552 -16.49 15.14 10.08
N PRO A 553 -16.63 15.51 11.37
CA PRO A 553 -16.66 16.90 11.79
C PRO A 553 -15.31 17.59 11.62
N LEU A 554 -15.28 18.76 10.98
CA LEU A 554 -14.05 19.54 10.83
C LEU A 554 -13.74 20.30 12.14
N PRO A 555 -12.63 20.07 12.84
CA PRO A 555 -12.35 20.77 14.08
C PRO A 555 -12.16 22.28 13.89
N GLY A 556 -12.62 23.06 14.86
CA GLY A 556 -12.37 24.51 14.92
C GLY A 556 -13.25 25.35 13.98
N THR A 557 -14.31 24.78 13.40
CA THR A 557 -15.38 25.55 12.77
C THR A 557 -16.38 26.02 13.83
N LYS A 558 -16.30 27.30 14.21
CA LYS A 558 -17.38 28.03 14.89
C LYS A 558 -17.45 29.45 14.37
#